data_AF-A0A2X3J7P0-F1
#
_entry.id   AF-A0A2X3J7P0-F1
#
_cell.length_a   1.000
_cell.length_b   1.000
_cell.length_c   1.000
_cell.angle_alpha   90.00
_cell.angle_beta   90.00
_cell.angle_gamma   90.00
#
_symmetry.space_group_name_H-M   'P 1'
#
loop_
_entity.id
_entity.type
_entity.pdbx_description
1 polymer ?
#
loop_
_entity_poly.entity_id
_entity_poly.type
_entity_poly.pdbx_seq_one_letter_code
_entity_poly.pdbx_strand_id
1 'polypeptide(L)'
;MQTTPLEGMAPETFLDVERFQHYGITTLPPEGATAIYTDERASIILKKGTILETTCNDWHLKCKKAVIKASDSMMVKTPKVTATQKVTVQRPLTGQSGMSVGGTMIKVQQPQLSAISTTPAAPFTASKSAPTNTTMPDGESGTPHN
;
A
#
# COMPACT_ATOMS: atom_id res chain seq x y z
N MET A 1 15.98 -65.03 18.09
CA MET A 1 14.52 -65.17 18.29
C MET A 1 13.91 -63.82 17.95
N GLN A 2 13.31 -63.68 16.78
CA GLN A 2 12.63 -62.48 16.31
C GLN A 2 11.14 -62.67 16.60
N THR A 3 10.51 -61.72 17.29
CA THR A 3 9.07 -61.76 17.60
C THR A 3 8.30 -61.02 16.53
N THR A 4 7.48 -61.75 15.78
CA THR A 4 6.47 -61.27 14.83
C THR A 4 5.42 -60.38 15.53
N PRO A 5 4.83 -59.36 14.88
CA PRO A 5 3.97 -58.38 15.53
C PRO A 5 2.64 -59.01 15.96
N LEU A 6 2.20 -58.68 17.18
CA LEU A 6 0.86 -58.99 17.65
C LEU A 6 -0.07 -57.84 17.24
N GLU A 7 -0.89 -58.12 16.24
CA GLU A 7 -2.01 -57.29 15.79
C GLU A 7 -3.04 -57.20 16.94
N GLY A 8 -2.90 -56.18 17.78
CA GLY A 8 -3.70 -56.04 19.00
C GLY A 8 -3.63 -54.66 19.65
N MET A 9 -3.14 -53.66 18.92
CA MET A 9 -3.22 -52.26 19.33
C MET A 9 -4.09 -51.55 18.31
N ALA A 10 -5.26 -51.07 18.74
CA ALA A 10 -6.04 -50.14 17.95
C ALA A 10 -5.08 -49.08 17.38
N PRO A 11 -5.18 -48.70 16.09
CA PRO A 11 -4.38 -47.62 15.58
C PRO A 11 -4.65 -46.42 16.49
N GLU A 12 -3.60 -45.96 17.19
CA GLU A 12 -3.55 -44.62 17.76
C GLU A 12 -4.21 -43.72 16.72
N THR A 13 -5.32 -43.08 17.06
CA THR A 13 -5.95 -42.14 16.12
C THR A 13 -4.86 -41.16 15.79
N PHE A 14 -4.37 -41.18 14.55
CA PHE A 14 -3.53 -40.13 14.02
C PHE A 14 -4.26 -38.84 14.36
N LEU A 15 -3.76 -38.12 15.36
CA LEU A 15 -4.13 -36.75 15.61
C LEU A 15 -3.57 -36.01 14.41
N ASP A 16 -4.32 -36.01 13.30
CA ASP A 16 -4.07 -35.26 12.06
C ASP A 16 -4.29 -33.74 12.28
N VAL A 17 -3.96 -33.30 13.49
CA VAL A 17 -3.89 -31.95 13.98
C VAL A 17 -2.69 -31.97 14.91
N GLU A 18 -1.51 -31.72 14.35
CA GLU A 18 -0.31 -31.48 15.14
C GLU A 18 -0.63 -30.45 16.23
N ARG A 19 -0.78 -30.89 17.48
CA ARG A 19 -0.82 -29.99 18.64
C ARG A 19 0.57 -29.36 18.72
N PHE A 20 0.67 -28.07 18.41
CA PHE A 20 1.87 -27.29 18.69
C PHE A 20 2.24 -27.43 20.16
N GLN A 21 3.30 -28.19 20.42
CA GLN A 21 3.97 -28.30 21.71
C GLN A 21 4.51 -26.90 22.05
N HIS A 22 3.89 -26.22 23.01
CA HIS A 22 4.30 -24.90 23.44
C HIS A 22 5.65 -24.98 24.18
N TYR A 23 6.74 -24.71 23.47
CA TYR A 23 8.00 -24.33 24.11
C TYR A 23 8.00 -22.82 24.34
N GLY A 24 7.71 -22.41 25.58
CA GLY A 24 7.99 -21.05 26.09
C GLY A 24 6.88 -20.02 25.85
N ILE A 25 6.38 -19.48 26.96
CA ILE A 25 5.37 -18.41 27.13
C ILE A 25 3.91 -18.86 26.95
N THR A 26 3.35 -19.36 28.04
CA THR A 26 1.91 -19.45 28.29
C THR A 26 1.41 -18.10 28.78
N THR A 27 0.41 -17.52 28.13
CA THR A 27 -0.42 -16.46 28.73
C THR A 27 -1.85 -16.77 28.34
N LEU A 28 -2.67 -17.10 29.34
CA LEU A 28 -4.08 -17.47 29.27
C LEU A 28 -4.82 -16.63 28.21
N PRO A 29 -4.98 -17.12 26.96
CA PRO A 29 -5.70 -16.36 25.96
C PRO A 29 -7.19 -16.28 26.38
N PRO A 30 -7.93 -15.22 26.00
CA PRO A 30 -9.38 -15.20 26.16
C PRO A 30 -10.00 -16.48 25.59
N GLU A 31 -11.13 -16.91 26.16
CA GLU A 31 -11.75 -18.18 25.78
C GLU A 31 -11.93 -18.29 24.25
N GLY A 32 -11.38 -19.35 23.66
CA GLY A 32 -11.44 -19.59 22.21
C GLY A 32 -10.43 -18.81 21.34
N ALA A 33 -9.44 -18.16 21.94
CA ALA A 33 -8.35 -17.51 21.22
C ALA A 33 -7.01 -18.26 21.35
N THR A 34 -6.14 -18.11 20.36
CA THR A 34 -4.73 -18.54 20.42
C THR A 34 -3.85 -17.32 20.25
N ALA A 35 -2.78 -17.18 21.02
CA ALA A 35 -1.97 -15.98 20.98
C ALA A 35 -0.50 -16.23 21.31
N ILE A 36 0.35 -15.42 20.69
CA ILE A 36 1.79 -15.33 20.94
C ILE A 36 2.04 -13.99 21.64
N TYR A 37 2.73 -14.03 22.77
CA TYR A 37 3.09 -12.83 23.54
C TYR A 37 4.59 -12.80 23.81
N THR A 38 5.09 -11.58 23.93
CA THR A 38 6.45 -11.29 24.40
C THR A 38 6.36 -10.58 25.74
N ASP A 39 7.41 -10.70 26.54
CA ASP A 39 7.58 -9.98 27.82
C ASP A 39 7.55 -8.44 27.63
N GLU A 40 8.00 -7.98 26.47
CA GLU A 40 7.95 -6.56 26.06
C GLU A 40 6.57 -6.11 25.52
N ARG A 41 5.51 -6.90 25.75
CA ARG A 41 4.11 -6.58 25.41
C ARG A 41 3.77 -6.51 23.92
N ALA A 42 4.63 -6.98 23.02
CA ALA A 42 4.20 -7.27 21.66
C ALA A 42 3.37 -8.57 21.64
N SER A 43 2.27 -8.58 20.89
CA SER A 43 1.37 -9.74 20.82
C SER A 43 0.78 -9.96 19.43
N ILE A 44 0.57 -11.23 19.08
CA ILE A 44 -0.21 -11.66 17.91
C ILE A 44 -1.34 -12.56 18.43
N ILE A 45 -2.60 -12.20 18.18
CA ILE A 45 -3.78 -12.87 18.74
C ILE A 45 -4.73 -13.30 17.61
N LEU A 46 -5.12 -14.57 17.60
CA LEU A 46 -6.17 -15.13 16.76
C LEU A 46 -7.47 -15.16 17.58
N LYS A 47 -8.41 -14.26 17.26
CA LYS A 47 -9.70 -14.12 17.95
C LYS A 47 -10.81 -14.89 17.21
N LYS A 48 -11.88 -15.23 17.94
CA LYS A 48 -13.12 -15.77 17.36
C LYS A 48 -13.64 -14.85 16.23
N GLY A 49 -14.11 -15.45 15.14
CA GLY A 49 -14.51 -14.72 13.94
C GLY A 49 -13.38 -14.53 12.92
N THR A 50 -12.30 -15.30 13.02
CA THR A 50 -11.19 -15.31 12.04
C THR A 50 -10.46 -13.96 11.99
N ILE A 51 -10.19 -13.39 13.16
CA ILE A 51 -9.55 -12.08 13.28
C ILE A 51 -8.11 -12.27 13.77
N LEU A 52 -7.15 -11.72 13.03
CA LEU A 52 -5.76 -11.62 13.45
C LEU A 52 -5.48 -10.19 13.94
N GLU A 53 -5.13 -10.06 15.23
CA GLU A 53 -4.78 -8.79 15.84
C GLU A 53 -3.30 -8.78 16.23
N THR A 54 -2.59 -7.72 15.85
CA THR A 54 -1.18 -7.53 16.20
C THR A 54 -1.03 -6.22 16.95
N THR A 55 -0.41 -6.28 18.12
CA THR A 55 -0.11 -5.13 18.97
C THR A 55 1.40 -5.03 19.14
N CYS A 56 1.98 -3.90 18.76
CA CYS A 56 3.41 -3.65 18.83
C CYS A 56 3.70 -2.14 18.69
N ASN A 57 4.92 -1.71 19.02
CA ASN A 57 5.38 -0.34 18.77
C ASN A 57 5.77 -0.14 17.30
N ASP A 58 6.64 -1.02 16.78
CA ASP A 58 7.10 -0.99 15.39
C ASP A 58 6.73 -2.29 14.66
N TRP A 59 5.95 -2.17 13.58
CA TRP A 59 5.60 -3.29 12.71
C TRP A 59 6.44 -3.26 11.43
N HIS A 60 7.45 -4.13 11.36
CA HIS A 60 8.32 -4.24 10.19
C HIS A 60 7.88 -5.37 9.24
N LEU A 61 7.29 -5.02 8.10
CA LEU A 61 7.02 -5.97 7.01
C LEU A 61 8.13 -5.94 5.96
N LYS A 62 9.18 -6.75 6.16
CA LYS A 62 10.31 -6.87 5.21
C LYS A 62 10.11 -8.10 4.32
N CYS A 63 9.64 -7.88 3.09
CA CYS A 63 9.41 -8.96 2.13
C CYS A 63 9.67 -8.49 0.69
N LYS A 64 10.01 -9.43 -0.21
CA LYS A 64 10.15 -9.14 -1.65
C LYS A 64 8.81 -8.74 -2.31
N LYS A 65 7.70 -9.30 -1.85
CA LYS A 65 6.35 -9.06 -2.37
C LYS A 65 5.32 -9.19 -1.24
N ALA A 66 4.45 -8.19 -1.12
CA ALA A 66 3.26 -8.24 -0.28
C ALA A 66 2.02 -8.16 -1.18
N VAL A 67 1.01 -8.99 -0.91
CA VAL A 67 -0.27 -8.98 -1.63
C VAL A 67 -1.39 -8.91 -0.59
N ILE A 68 -2.16 -7.83 -0.63
CA ILE A 68 -3.31 -7.62 0.26
C ILE A 68 -4.57 -7.71 -0.62
N LYS A 69 -5.45 -8.65 -0.32
CA LYS A 69 -6.75 -8.81 -0.98
C LYS A 69 -7.84 -8.65 0.07
N ALA A 70 -8.69 -7.65 -0.12
CA ALA A 70 -9.87 -7.40 0.70
C ALA A 70 -11.05 -7.08 -0.23
N SER A 71 -12.23 -7.62 0.06
CA SER A 71 -13.46 -7.35 -0.70
C SER A 71 -14.10 -6.02 -0.30
N ASP A 72 -13.97 -5.63 0.97
CA ASP A 72 -14.76 -4.54 1.55
C ASP A 72 -13.95 -3.25 1.65
N SER A 73 -12.86 -3.24 2.44
CA SER A 73 -12.02 -2.05 2.59
C SER A 73 -10.63 -2.36 3.16
N MET A 74 -9.73 -1.39 3.02
CA MET A 74 -8.46 -1.30 3.75
C MET A 74 -8.36 0.10 4.35
N MET A 75 -8.11 0.20 5.65
CA MET A 75 -8.02 1.46 6.37
C MET A 75 -6.61 1.65 6.95
N VAL A 76 -5.97 2.78 6.63
CA VAL A 76 -4.65 3.14 7.16
C VAL A 76 -4.79 4.47 7.91
N LYS A 77 -4.84 4.40 9.24
CA LYS A 77 -4.96 5.57 10.13
C LYS A 77 -3.58 5.97 10.62
N THR A 78 -2.98 6.92 9.91
CA THR A 78 -1.65 7.46 10.24
C THR A 78 -1.54 8.90 9.74
N PRO A 79 -0.73 9.77 10.37
CA PRO A 79 -0.46 11.11 9.86
C PRO A 79 0.18 11.14 8.46
N LYS A 80 0.93 10.10 8.09
CA LYS A 80 1.66 10.06 6.81
C LYS A 80 1.78 8.64 6.26
N VAL A 81 1.48 8.49 4.97
CA VAL A 81 1.80 7.31 4.16
C VAL A 81 2.79 7.73 3.08
N THR A 82 3.81 6.91 2.81
CA THR A 82 4.84 7.22 1.80
C THR A 82 5.11 6.01 0.92
N ALA A 83 5.11 6.23 -0.39
CA ALA A 83 5.55 5.28 -1.40
C ALA A 83 6.67 5.93 -2.22
N THR A 84 7.72 5.17 -2.54
CA THR A 84 8.94 5.73 -3.15
C THR A 84 8.87 5.84 -4.67
N GLN A 85 8.02 5.06 -5.33
CA GLN A 85 7.94 5.02 -6.80
C GLN A 85 6.54 5.32 -7.31
N LYS A 86 5.66 4.32 -7.37
CA LYS A 86 4.37 4.42 -8.05
C LYS A 86 3.24 3.90 -7.15
N VAL A 87 2.10 4.58 -7.23
CA VAL A 87 0.82 4.12 -6.67
C VAL A 87 -0.18 4.13 -7.82
N THR A 88 -0.76 2.98 -8.13
CA THR A 88 -1.78 2.85 -9.19
C THR A 88 -3.13 2.62 -8.53
N VAL A 89 -4.11 3.49 -8.81
CA VAL A 89 -5.49 3.38 -8.34
C VAL A 89 -6.41 3.28 -9.56
N GLN A 90 -7.23 2.25 -9.63
CA GLN A 90 -8.12 2.01 -10.78
C GLN A 90 -9.38 2.90 -10.77
N ARG A 91 -9.70 3.45 -9.60
CA ARG A 91 -10.87 4.29 -9.34
C ARG A 91 -10.40 5.68 -8.89
N PRO A 92 -11.30 6.67 -8.76
CA PRO A 92 -10.91 8.01 -8.35
C PRO A 92 -10.11 8.01 -7.06
N LEU A 93 -9.04 8.80 -7.04
CA LEU A 93 -8.31 9.15 -5.83
C LEU A 93 -8.87 10.47 -5.30
N THR A 94 -9.38 10.47 -4.06
CA THR A 94 -9.92 11.65 -3.40
C THR A 94 -8.97 12.11 -2.30
N GLY A 95 -8.83 13.43 -2.14
CA GLY A 95 -8.06 14.07 -1.08
C GLY A 95 -8.86 15.21 -0.48
N GLN A 96 -9.02 15.20 0.84
CA GLN A 96 -9.66 16.29 1.56
C GLN A 96 -8.59 17.35 1.88
N SER A 97 -8.94 18.64 1.77
CA SER A 97 -8.01 19.78 1.99
C SER A 97 -6.94 19.99 0.91
N GLY A 98 -7.18 19.46 -0.30
CA GLY A 98 -6.34 19.69 -1.48
C GLY A 98 -5.40 18.54 -1.80
N MET A 99 -5.13 18.33 -3.09
CA MET A 99 -4.19 17.32 -3.59
C MET A 99 -3.14 18.03 -4.44
N SER A 100 -1.89 18.01 -3.99
CA SER A 100 -0.77 18.52 -4.77
C SER A 100 -0.20 17.38 -5.61
N VAL A 101 -0.10 17.60 -6.92
CA VAL A 101 0.51 16.66 -7.86
C VAL A 101 1.66 17.38 -8.54
N GLY A 102 2.89 17.01 -8.17
CA GLY A 102 4.12 17.52 -8.79
C GLY A 102 4.53 16.67 -10.00
N GLY A 103 5.07 17.32 -11.03
CA GLY A 103 5.58 16.67 -12.24
C GLY A 103 5.24 17.44 -13.51
N THR A 104 5.96 17.19 -14.59
CA THR A 104 5.80 17.92 -15.87
C THR A 104 4.46 17.63 -16.56
N MET A 105 3.84 16.46 -16.34
CA MET A 105 2.68 15.99 -17.10
C MET A 105 1.62 15.36 -16.20
N ILE A 106 0.40 15.90 -16.23
CA ILE A 106 -0.81 15.26 -15.69
C ILE A 106 -1.68 14.89 -16.89
N LYS A 107 -1.84 13.58 -17.15
CA LYS A 107 -2.77 13.09 -18.19
C LYS A 107 -4.15 12.93 -17.57
N VAL A 108 -5.06 13.86 -17.86
CA VAL A 108 -6.47 13.79 -17.45
C VAL A 108 -7.29 13.13 -18.56
N GLN A 109 -7.96 12.01 -18.26
CA GLN A 109 -8.93 11.44 -19.17
C GLN A 109 -10.26 12.18 -19.01
N GLN A 110 -10.66 12.90 -20.06
CA GLN A 110 -11.89 13.68 -20.14
C GLN A 110 -13.15 12.79 -20.08
N PRO A 111 -14.31 13.32 -19.58
CA PRO A 111 -14.68 14.73 -19.62
C PRO A 111 -14.95 15.36 -18.26
N GLN A 112 -14.12 15.23 -17.21
CA GLN A 112 -14.46 15.83 -15.90
C GLN A 112 -13.25 16.51 -15.25
N LEU A 113 -12.74 17.56 -15.89
CA LEU A 113 -11.96 18.59 -15.21
C LEU A 113 -12.89 19.78 -14.95
N SER A 114 -13.61 19.77 -13.81
CA SER A 114 -14.34 20.93 -13.32
C SER A 114 -13.44 21.72 -12.37
N ALA A 115 -12.61 22.59 -12.92
CA ALA A 115 -11.85 23.54 -12.11
C ALA A 115 -12.81 24.66 -11.62
N ILE A 116 -13.17 24.68 -10.34
CA ILE A 116 -13.75 25.87 -9.70
C ILE A 116 -12.62 26.54 -8.93
N SER A 117 -12.08 27.61 -9.50
CA SER A 117 -11.21 28.56 -8.79
C SER A 117 -12.03 29.27 -7.72
N THR A 118 -11.65 29.16 -6.45
CA THR A 118 -12.17 30.06 -5.39
C THR A 118 -11.35 31.34 -5.24
N THR A 119 -10.30 31.53 -6.04
CA THR A 119 -9.57 32.81 -6.14
C THR A 119 -10.28 33.74 -7.13
N PRO A 120 -10.60 35.00 -6.73
CA PRO A 120 -11.25 35.94 -7.62
C PRO A 120 -10.33 36.33 -8.79
N ALA A 121 -10.83 36.08 -10.00
CA ALA A 121 -10.48 36.69 -11.29
C ALA A 121 -8.98 36.96 -11.59
N ALA A 122 -8.22 35.91 -11.89
CA ALA A 122 -7.24 35.98 -12.96
C ALA A 122 -7.65 34.94 -14.02
N PRO A 123 -7.85 35.31 -15.30
CA PRO A 123 -8.24 34.36 -16.32
C PRO A 123 -7.15 33.30 -16.51
N PHE A 124 -7.59 32.05 -16.59
CA PHE A 124 -6.73 30.90 -16.82
C PHE A 124 -6.13 30.99 -18.23
N THR A 125 -4.87 31.42 -18.36
CA THR A 125 -4.14 31.29 -19.63
C THR A 125 -3.53 29.90 -19.67
N ALA A 126 -4.18 28.97 -20.37
CA ALA A 126 -3.50 27.78 -20.85
C ALA A 126 -2.34 28.25 -21.75
N SER A 127 -1.10 28.18 -21.28
CA SER A 127 0.06 28.46 -22.11
C SER A 127 0.21 27.32 -23.11
N LYS A 128 -0.38 27.50 -24.30
CA LYS A 128 0.00 26.72 -25.47
C LYS A 128 1.44 27.11 -25.74
N SER A 129 2.40 26.20 -25.51
CA SER A 129 3.77 26.38 -25.96
C SER A 129 3.73 26.56 -27.48
N ALA A 130 3.81 27.81 -27.95
CA ALA A 130 4.01 28.10 -29.36
C ALA A 130 5.39 27.55 -29.77
N PRO A 131 5.54 26.94 -30.94
CA PRO A 131 6.88 26.70 -31.47
C PRO A 131 7.55 28.07 -31.64
N THR A 132 8.68 28.29 -30.96
CA THR A 132 9.53 29.44 -31.23
C THR A 132 10.04 29.32 -32.65
N ASN A 133 9.43 30.09 -33.57
CA ASN A 133 10.00 30.32 -34.88
C ASN A 133 11.20 31.25 -34.68
N THR A 134 12.42 30.70 -34.68
CA THR A 134 13.64 31.51 -34.79
C THR A 134 13.73 32.04 -36.21
N THR A 135 12.92 33.02 -36.56
CA THR A 135 13.22 33.89 -37.68
C THR A 135 14.34 34.80 -37.22
N MET A 136 15.56 34.51 -37.67
CA MET A 136 16.65 35.47 -37.58
C MET A 136 16.23 36.72 -38.37
N PRO A 137 16.40 37.93 -37.85
CA PRO A 137 16.17 39.12 -38.66
C PRO A 137 17.18 39.12 -39.81
N ASP A 138 16.70 39.21 -41.04
CA ASP A 138 17.54 39.50 -42.20
C ASP A 138 18.24 40.84 -41.91
N GLY A 139 19.56 40.80 -41.73
CA GLY A 139 20.36 42.00 -41.54
C GLY A 139 20.21 42.90 -42.76
N GLU A 140 20.11 44.21 -42.55
CA GLU A 140 20.09 45.17 -43.65
C GLU A 140 21.27 44.91 -44.58
N SER A 141 20.95 44.53 -45.82
CA SER A 141 21.90 44.44 -46.91
C SER A 141 22.40 45.86 -47.18
N GLY A 142 23.52 46.23 -46.57
CA GLY A 142 24.20 47.49 -46.86
C GLY A 142 24.44 47.62 -48.37
N THR A 143 24.10 48.76 -48.94
CA THR A 143 24.40 49.07 -50.34
C THR A 143 25.91 49.00 -50.58
N PRO A 144 26.39 48.36 -51.66
CA PRO A 144 27.81 48.32 -51.97
C PRO A 144 28.29 49.74 -52.32
N HIS A 145 29.27 50.23 -51.56
CA HIS A 145 30.02 51.42 -51.94
C HIS A 145 31.15 51.00 -52.89
N ASN A 146 31.23 51.68 -54.03
CA ASN A 146 32.31 51.58 -55.01
C ASN A 146 33.59 52.25 -54.48
#